data_AF-A0A3M3KGV0-F1
#
_entry.id   AF-A0A3M3KGV0-F1
#
_cell.length_a   1.000
_cell.length_b   1.000
_cell.length_c   1.000
_cell.angle_alpha   90.00
_cell.angle_beta   90.00
_cell.angle_gamma   90.00
#
_symmetry.space_group_name_H-M   'P 1'
#
loop_
_entity.id
_entity.type
_entity.pdbx_description
1 polymer ?
#
loop_
_entity_poly.entity_id
_entity_poly.type
_entity_poly.pdbx_seq_one_letter_code
_entity_poly.pdbx_strand_id
1 'polypeptide(L)' 'MAGLMKFKDLRDFVQQLEQRGELKRIQMPISPVLEMTEICDRTLRAKGPALLFEKPVGFDIPVLGNLFGTPERVAMGMGA' A
#
# COMPACT_ATOMS: atom_id res chain seq x y z
N MET A 1 -23.55 5.59 11.53
CA MET A 1 -22.51 5.36 12.58
C MET A 1 -21.58 4.29 12.03
N ALA A 2 -20.50 4.68 11.37
CA ALA A 2 -19.49 3.70 10.95
C ALA A 2 -18.83 3.18 12.23
N GLY A 3 -18.96 1.88 12.51
CA GLY A 3 -18.26 1.27 13.64
C GLY A 3 -16.76 1.42 13.45
N LEU A 4 -16.02 1.68 14.55
CA LEU A 4 -14.55 1.70 14.54
C LEU A 4 -14.03 0.52 13.72
N MET A 5 -13.32 0.79 12.63
CA MET A 5 -12.61 -0.26 11.91
C MET A 5 -11.48 -0.74 12.81
N LYS A 6 -11.70 -1.89 13.45
CA LYS A 6 -10.65 -2.60 14.18
C LYS A 6 -9.97 -3.55 13.22
N PHE A 7 -8.75 -3.21 12.82
CA PHE A 7 -7.87 -4.15 12.13
C PHE A 7 -7.22 -5.06 13.16
N LYS A 8 -7.23 -6.36 12.90
CA LYS A 8 -6.56 -7.35 13.76
C LYS A 8 -5.04 -7.21 13.70
N ASP A 9 -4.52 -6.96 12.50
CA ASP A 9 -3.10 -6.80 12.22
C ASP A 9 -2.91 -6.05 10.88
N LEU A 10 -1.65 -5.86 10.46
CA LEU A 10 -1.32 -5.20 9.21
C LEU A 10 -1.87 -5.94 7.97
N ARG A 11 -1.96 -7.29 8.00
CA ARG A 11 -2.42 -8.08 6.85
C ARG A 11 -3.92 -7.87 6.64
N ASP A 12 -4.68 -7.82 7.73
CA ASP A 12 -6.10 -7.46 7.71
C ASP A 12 -6.29 -6.02 7.17
N PHE A 13 -5.48 -5.06 7.62
CA PHE A 13 -5.53 -3.70 7.08
C PHE A 13 -5.25 -3.65 5.57
N VAL A 14 -4.19 -4.33 5.11
CA VAL A 14 -3.83 -4.44 3.69
C VAL A 14 -4.95 -5.07 2.86
N GLN A 15 -5.59 -6.12 3.37
CA GLN A 15 -6.73 -6.77 2.70
C GLN A 15 -7.93 -5.82 2.56
N GLN A 16 -8.22 -5.02 3.58
CA GLN A 16 -9.30 -4.05 3.53
C GLN A 16 -9.00 -2.89 2.57
N LEU A 17 -7.75 -2.42 2.49
CA LEU A 17 -7.35 -1.45 1.46
C LEU A 17 -7.54 -2.03 0.05
N GLU A 18 -7.18 -3.29 -0.17
CA GLU A 18 -7.37 -3.97 -1.46
C GLU A 18 -8.85 -4.07 -1.85
N GLN A 19 -9.72 -4.45 -0.92
CA GLN A 19 -11.18 -4.50 -1.14
C GLN A 19 -11.79 -3.13 -1.48
N ARG A 20 -11.18 -2.05 -0.99
CA ARG A 20 -11.61 -0.66 -1.24
C ARG A 20 -11.01 -0.05 -2.50
N GLY A 21 -10.16 -0.79 -3.23
CA GLY A 21 -9.41 -0.25 -4.37
C GLY A 21 -8.26 0.69 -3.97
N GLU A 22 -7.95 0.76 -2.68
CA GLU A 22 -6.91 1.59 -2.08
C GLU A 22 -5.56 0.86 -2.01
N LEU A 23 -5.46 -0.36 -2.53
CA LEU A 23 -4.19 -1.06 -2.68
C LEU A 23 -4.11 -1.72 -4.05
N LYS A 24 -2.94 -1.66 -4.66
CA LYS A 24 -2.61 -2.34 -5.91
C LYS A 24 -1.45 -3.30 -5.69
N ARG A 25 -1.65 -4.57 -6.05
CA ARG A 25 -0.57 -5.56 -6.14
C ARG A 25 0.19 -5.43 -7.44
N ILE A 26 1.52 -5.43 -7.35
CA ILE A 26 2.45 -5.40 -8.47
C ILE A 26 3.20 -6.74 -8.48
N GLN A 27 2.80 -7.62 -9.41
CA GLN A 27 3.26 -9.02 -9.48
C GLN A 27 4.43 -9.22 -10.45
N MET A 28 4.78 -8.20 -11.22
CA MET A 28 5.96 -8.23 -12.08
C MET A 28 7.23 -7.97 -11.26
N PRO A 29 8.39 -8.51 -11.66
CA PRO A 29 9.66 -8.17 -11.04
C PRO A 29 9.93 -6.67 -11.14
N ILE A 30 10.27 -6.02 -10.02
CA ILE A 30 10.60 -4.59 -9.97
C ILE A 30 11.92 -4.39 -9.24
N SER A 31 12.79 -3.54 -9.76
CA SER A 31 14.04 -3.16 -9.11
C SER A 31 13.78 -2.33 -7.84
N PRO A 32 14.31 -2.73 -6.67
CA PRO A 32 14.28 -1.89 -5.48
C PRO A 32 15.11 -0.62 -5.64
N VAL A 33 16.09 -0.64 -6.55
CA VAL A 33 16.95 0.51 -6.83
C VAL A 33 16.24 1.43 -7.81
N LEU A 34 15.72 2.53 -7.28
CA LEU A 34 15.09 3.67 -7.97
C LEU A 34 13.76 3.40 -8.68
N GLU A 35 13.55 2.22 -9.27
CA GLU A 35 12.30 1.91 -9.99
C GLU A 35 11.09 1.85 -9.04
N MET A 36 11.18 1.10 -7.92
CA MET A 36 10.12 1.13 -6.89
C MET A 36 9.84 2.55 -6.38
N THR A 37 10.90 3.35 -6.20
CA THR A 37 10.77 4.73 -5.70
C THR A 37 10.06 5.63 -6.70
N GLU A 38 10.38 5.55 -7.99
CA GLU A 38 9.70 6.30 -9.04
C GLU A 38 8.20 5.96 -9.08
N ILE A 39 7.89 4.66 -9.06
CA ILE A 39 6.50 4.19 -9.08
C ILE A 39 5.77 4.71 -7.84
N CYS A 40 6.40 4.66 -6.66
CA CYS A 40 5.84 5.22 -5.44
C CYS A 40 5.60 6.74 -5.54
N ASP A 41 6.59 7.52 -6.00
CA ASP A 41 6.49 8.99 -6.11
C ASP A 41 5.38 9.41 -7.09
N ARG A 42 5.37 8.85 -8.30
CA ARG A 42 4.33 9.15 -9.29
C ARG A 42 2.93 8.80 -8.78
N THR A 43 2.79 7.64 -8.14
CA THR A 43 1.50 7.20 -7.57
C THR A 43 1.06 8.11 -6.44
N LEU A 44 1.99 8.50 -5.55
CA LEU A 44 1.71 9.38 -4.43
C LEU A 44 1.26 10.77 -4.89
N ARG A 45 1.94 11.35 -5.88
CA ARG A 45 1.57 12.66 -6.48
C ARG A 45 0.19 12.65 -7.11
N ALA A 46 -0.20 11.52 -7.69
CA ALA A 46 -1.54 11.32 -8.23
C ALA A 46 -2.61 11.01 -7.16
N LYS A 47 -2.25 11.01 -5.86
CA LYS A 47 -3.08 10.53 -4.75
C LYS A 47 -3.62 9.11 -4.98
N GLY A 48 -2.82 8.27 -5.64
CA GLY A 48 -3.15 6.90 -5.98
C GLY A 48 -3.06 5.94 -4.79
N PRO A 49 -3.30 4.63 -5.04
CA PRO A 49 -3.37 3.61 -4.01
C PRO A 49 -2.01 3.31 -3.36
N ALA A 50 -2.05 2.58 -2.24
CA ALA A 50 -0.88 1.89 -1.71
C ALA A 50 -0.42 0.80 -2.70
N LEU A 51 0.87 0.46 -2.66
CA LEU A 51 1.48 -0.47 -3.62
C LEU A 51 2.13 -1.63 -2.88
N LEU A 52 1.75 -2.86 -3.24
CA LEU A 52 2.40 -4.06 -2.74
C LEU A 52 3.24 -4.69 -3.85
N PHE A 53 4.55 -4.51 -3.79
CA PHE A 53 5.52 -5.12 -4.69
C PHE A 53 5.85 -6.54 -4.22
N GLU A 54 5.38 -7.54 -4.96
CA GLU A 54 5.50 -8.95 -4.54
C GLU A 54 6.81 -9.59 -5.00
N LYS A 55 7.50 -9.00 -5.98
CA LYS A 55 8.74 -9.55 -6.57
C LYS A 55 9.85 -8.49 -6.69
N PRO A 56 10.45 -8.05 -5.59
CA PRO A 56 11.65 -7.20 -5.66
C PRO A 56 12.81 -7.98 -6.28
N VAL A 57 13.47 -7.42 -7.30
CA VAL A 57 14.61 -8.10 -7.94
C VAL A 57 15.76 -8.28 -6.94
N GLY A 58 16.17 -9.54 -6.75
CA GLY A 58 17.28 -9.90 -5.85
C GLY A 58 16.89 -10.10 -4.39
N PHE A 59 15.61 -10.04 -4.03
CA PHE A 59 15.13 -10.20 -2.66
C PHE A 59 13.81 -10.99 -2.59
N ASP A 60 13.60 -11.72 -1.50
CA ASP A 60 12.40 -12.55 -1.30
C ASP A 60 11.33 -11.89 -0.42
N ILE A 61 11.61 -10.70 0.14
CA ILE A 61 10.71 -10.00 1.06
C ILE A 61 9.87 -8.97 0.29
N PRO A 62 8.53 -9.11 0.21
CA PRO A 62 7.67 -8.12 -0.44
C PRO A 62 7.77 -6.73 0.21
N VAL A 63 7.58 -5.69 -0.60
CA VAL A 63 7.66 -4.30 -0.15
C VAL A 63 6.29 -3.63 -0.28
N LEU A 64 5.79 -3.10 0.83
CA LEU A 64 4.57 -2.30 0.88
C LEU A 64 4.93 -0.81 0.87
N GLY A 65 4.68 -0.13 -0.24
CA GLY A 65 4.89 1.30 -0.43
C GLY A 65 3.59 2.10 -0.29
N ASN A 66 3.73 3.40 0.01
CA ASN A 66 2.61 4.36 0.09
C ASN A 66 1.47 3.98 1.06
N LEU A 67 1.73 3.12 2.05
CA LEU A 67 0.72 2.64 3.01
C LEU A 67 -0.04 3.76 3.73
N PHE A 68 0.57 4.93 3.89
CA PHE A 68 -0.03 6.12 4.49
C PHE A 68 0.09 7.35 3.57
N GLY A 69 0.01 7.13 2.26
CA GLY A 69 0.24 8.17 1.25
C GLY A 69 -0.80 9.29 1.18
N THR A 70 -1.97 9.14 1.84
CA THR A 70 -3.01 10.18 1.86
C THR A 70 -3.58 10.36 3.27
N PRO A 71 -4.12 11.54 3.62
CA PRO A 71 -4.78 11.76 4.91
C PRO A 71 -5.91 10.77 5.18
N GLU A 72 -6.69 10.40 4.17
CA GLU A 72 -7.78 9.42 4.28
C GLU A 72 -7.24 8.03 4.67
N ARG A 73 -6.09 7.64 4.08
CA ARG A 73 -5.43 6.36 4.38
C ARG A 73 -4.80 6.33 5.77
N VAL A 74 -4.28 7.47 6.22
CA VAL A 74 -3.84 7.66 7.62
C VAL A 74 -5.03 7.52 8.56
N ALA A 75 -6.13 8.22 8.31
CA ALA A 75 -7.33 8.17 9.13
C ALA A 75 -7.89 6.73 9.22
N MET A 76 -7.95 6.02 8.10
CA MET A 76 -8.30 4.59 8.07
C MET A 76 -7.37 3.78 8.98
N GLY A 77 -6.05 3.95 8.88
CA GLY A 77 -5.09 3.24 9.76
C GLY A 77 -5.24 3.54 11.25
N MET A 78 -5.81 4.71 11.59
CA MET A 78 -6.09 5.10 12.97
C MET A 78 -7.46 4.61 13.48
N GLY A 79 -8.26 3.95 12.64
CA GLY A 79 -9.59 3.41 13.00
C GLY A 79 -10.75 4.40 12.87
N ALA A 80 -10.55 5.50 12.13
CA ALA A 80 -11.58 6.51 11.84
C ALA A 80 -12.56 6.09 10.73
#